data_AF-A0AAN0M6E7-F1
#
_entry.id   AF-A0AAN0M6E7-F1
#
_cell.length_a   1.000
_cell.length_b   1.000
_cell.length_c   1.000
_cell.angle_alpha   90.00
_cell.angle_beta   90.00
_cell.angle_gamma   90.00
#
_symmetry.space_group_name_H-M   'P 1'
#
loop_
_entity.id
_entity.type
_entity.pdbx_description
1 polymer ?
#
loop_
_entity_poly.entity_id
_entity_poly.type
_entity_poly.pdbx_seq_one_letter_code
_entity_poly.pdbx_strand_id
1 'polypeptide(L)'
;MIDLPKDVVGLLHKAVKLSNPTSLHALDEKRFADFFHAVAELDVFPTAEMIDKNWPSEGVIGLGGDPAKSDYVQDKAYQLLQEWLESRTNA
;
A
#
# COMPACT_ATOMS: atom_id res chain seq x y z
N MET A 1 1.70 -9.02 -17.06
CA MET A 1 1.98 -8.29 -15.81
C MET A 1 2.71 -7.01 -16.17
N ILE A 2 2.25 -5.85 -15.70
CA ILE A 2 2.83 -4.54 -16.02
C ILE A 2 3.83 -4.18 -14.92
N ASP A 3 4.96 -3.58 -15.31
CA ASP A 3 5.90 -2.99 -14.37
C ASP A 3 5.40 -1.59 -13.99
N LEU A 4 5.24 -1.35 -12.69
CA LEU A 4 4.79 -0.05 -12.21
C LEU A 4 5.92 0.99 -12.34
N PRO A 5 5.60 2.24 -12.74
CA PRO A 5 6.53 3.35 -12.69
C PRO A 5 7.14 3.55 -11.29
N LYS A 6 8.41 3.99 -11.24
CA LYS A 6 9.17 4.10 -9.97
C LYS A 6 8.55 5.06 -8.96
N ASP A 7 7.92 6.12 -9.44
CA ASP A 7 7.18 7.10 -8.64
C ASP A 7 5.94 6.47 -7.98
N VAL A 8 5.19 5.65 -8.71
CA VAL A 8 4.06 4.89 -8.16
C VAL A 8 4.53 3.89 -7.12
N VAL A 9 5.59 3.12 -7.41
CA VAL A 9 6.23 2.23 -6.41
C VAL A 9 6.71 3.02 -5.18
N GLY A 10 7.23 4.22 -5.38
CA GLY A 10 7.66 5.12 -4.31
C GLY A 10 6.52 5.54 -3.37
N LEU A 11 5.28 5.66 -3.86
CA LEU A 11 4.10 5.91 -3.03
C LEU A 11 3.84 4.74 -2.08
N LEU A 12 3.86 3.51 -2.60
CA LEU A 12 3.71 2.30 -1.77
C LEU A 12 4.82 2.21 -0.71
N HIS A 13 6.08 2.40 -1.11
CA HIS A 13 7.21 2.36 -0.18
C HIS A 13 7.08 3.40 0.92
N LYS A 14 6.63 4.60 0.57
CA LYS A 14 6.37 5.67 1.54
C LYS A 14 5.20 5.33 2.48
N ALA A 15 4.12 4.73 1.96
CA ALA A 15 3.00 4.28 2.77
C ALA A 15 3.45 3.27 3.81
N VAL A 16 4.16 2.21 3.40
CA VAL A 16 4.70 1.18 4.28
C VAL A 16 5.68 1.77 5.29
N LYS A 17 6.71 2.50 4.84
CA LYS A 17 7.76 3.05 5.71
C LYS A 17 7.25 3.98 6.80
N LEU A 18 6.15 4.70 6.53
CA LEU A 18 5.56 5.64 7.48
C LEU A 18 4.39 5.07 8.27
N SER A 19 4.00 3.81 8.00
CA SER A 19 2.93 3.14 8.72
C SER A 19 3.36 2.79 10.13
N ASN A 20 2.43 2.88 11.08
CA ASN A 20 2.65 2.36 12.41
C ASN A 20 2.33 0.85 12.42
N PRO A 21 3.33 -0.02 12.71
CA PRO A 21 3.18 -1.47 12.60
C PRO A 21 2.30 -2.09 13.70
N THR A 22 1.79 -1.27 14.63
CA THR A 22 0.89 -1.69 15.71
C THR A 22 -0.55 -1.22 15.51
N SER A 23 -0.78 -0.20 14.67
CA SER A 23 -2.10 0.35 14.36
C SER A 23 -1.98 1.28 13.17
N LEU A 24 -2.72 1.03 12.09
CA LEU A 24 -2.82 2.00 10.99
C LEU A 24 -3.78 3.14 11.38
N HIS A 25 -3.31 4.37 11.23
CA HIS A 25 -4.13 5.56 11.39
C HIS A 25 -4.68 6.04 10.04
N ALA A 26 -5.69 6.91 10.05
CA ALA A 26 -6.30 7.46 8.83
C ALA A 26 -5.29 8.05 7.82
N LEU A 27 -4.16 8.58 8.30
CA LEU A 27 -3.10 9.08 7.43
C LEU A 27 -2.32 7.96 6.72
N ASP A 28 -2.17 6.80 7.35
CA ASP A 28 -1.54 5.62 6.75
C ASP A 28 -2.45 5.05 5.66
N GLU A 29 -3.74 4.90 5.97
CA GLU A 29 -4.77 4.47 5.02
C GLU A 29 -4.81 5.38 3.79
N LYS A 30 -4.78 6.70 3.99
CA LYS A 30 -4.71 7.66 2.88
C LYS A 30 -3.49 7.43 1.99
N ARG A 31 -2.31 7.12 2.54
CA ARG A 31 -1.10 6.89 1.73
C ARG A 31 -1.21 5.63 0.88
N PHE A 32 -1.84 4.58 1.40
CA PHE A 32 -2.16 3.39 0.60
C PHE A 32 -3.19 3.71 -0.50
N ALA A 33 -4.24 4.47 -0.19
CA ALA A 33 -5.20 4.93 -1.18
C ALA A 33 -4.54 5.79 -2.28
N ASP A 34 -3.62 6.69 -1.93
CA ASP A 34 -2.85 7.50 -2.88
C ASP A 34 -2.08 6.60 -3.87
N PHE A 35 -1.49 5.49 -3.41
CA PHE A 35 -0.88 4.48 -4.28
C PHE A 35 -1.91 3.80 -5.20
N PHE A 36 -3.06 3.36 -4.67
CA PHE A 36 -4.11 2.72 -5.49
C PHE A 36 -4.66 3.64 -6.57
N HIS A 37 -4.85 4.93 -6.24
CA HIS A 37 -5.24 5.95 -7.20
C HIS A 37 -4.20 6.13 -8.31
N ALA A 38 -2.91 6.22 -7.95
CA ALA A 38 -1.84 6.37 -8.92
C ALA A 38 -1.73 5.15 -9.86
N VAL A 39 -2.00 3.93 -9.38
CA VAL A 39 -2.08 2.74 -10.23
C VAL A 39 -3.27 2.84 -11.20
N ALA A 40 -4.43 3.28 -10.71
CA ALA A 40 -5.63 3.45 -11.52
C ALA A 40 -5.50 4.53 -12.61
N GLU A 41 -4.69 5.56 -12.37
CA GLU A 41 -4.35 6.59 -13.37
C GLU A 41 -3.52 6.05 -14.54
N LEU A 42 -2.95 4.85 -14.42
CA LEU A 42 -2.27 4.14 -15.50
C LEU A 42 -3.20 3.22 -16.30
N ASP A 43 -4.52 3.42 -16.20
CA ASP A 43 -5.57 2.59 -16.81
C ASP A 43 -5.51 1.11 -16.42
N VAL A 44 -5.02 0.81 -15.21
CA VAL A 44 -4.94 -0.55 -14.65
C VAL A 44 -5.52 -0.59 -13.24
N PHE A 45 -6.17 -1.69 -12.88
CA PHE A 45 -6.64 -1.87 -11.50
C PHE A 45 -5.50 -2.34 -10.60
N PRO A 46 -5.34 -1.76 -9.39
CA PRO A 46 -4.39 -2.28 -8.41
C PRO A 46 -4.79 -3.70 -7.97
N THR A 47 -3.80 -4.56 -7.78
CA THR A 47 -3.98 -5.96 -7.35
C THR A 47 -3.07 -6.30 -6.18
N ALA A 48 -3.39 -7.37 -5.44
CA ALA A 48 -2.53 -7.88 -4.39
C ALA A 48 -1.13 -8.28 -4.92
N GLU A 49 -1.06 -8.87 -6.12
CA GLU A 49 0.22 -9.23 -6.75
C GLU A 49 1.09 -7.99 -7.04
N MET A 50 0.50 -6.85 -7.39
CA MET A 50 1.23 -5.59 -7.55
C MET A 50 1.78 -5.08 -6.21
N ILE A 51 1.03 -5.25 -5.12
CA ILE A 51 1.50 -4.93 -3.77
C ILE A 51 2.69 -5.82 -3.42
N ASP A 52 2.56 -7.13 -3.59
CA ASP A 52 3.59 -8.12 -3.24
C ASP A 52 4.88 -7.90 -4.02
N LYS A 53 4.77 -7.74 -5.34
CA LYS A 53 5.91 -7.53 -6.23
C LYS A 53 6.69 -6.26 -5.90
N ASN A 54 6.00 -5.22 -5.43
CA ASN A 54 6.60 -3.91 -5.20
C ASN A 54 6.74 -3.59 -3.70
N TRP A 55 6.48 -4.54 -2.81
CA TRP A 55 6.64 -4.35 -1.38
C TRP A 55 8.09 -4.01 -1.05
N PRO A 56 8.37 -3.01 -0.20
CA PRO A 56 9.74 -2.65 0.12
C PRO A 56 10.42 -3.80 0.89
N SER A 57 11.62 -4.18 0.46
CA SER A 57 12.44 -5.19 1.16
C SER A 57 13.05 -4.66 2.46
N GLU A 58 13.20 -3.34 2.56
CA GLU A 58 13.76 -2.64 3.71
C GLU A 58 12.80 -1.55 4.16
N GLY A 59 12.45 -1.56 5.45
CA GLY A 59 11.73 -0.46 6.08
C GLY A 59 12.62 0.35 7.02
N VAL A 60 11.98 1.17 7.84
CA VAL A 60 12.66 1.90 8.92
C VAL A 60 12.19 1.35 10.25
N ILE A 61 13.14 0.88 11.06
CA ILE A 61 12.87 0.39 12.41
C ILE A 61 12.43 1.58 13.28
N GLY A 62 11.21 1.50 13.79
CA GLY A 62 10.66 2.45 14.76
C GLY A 62 10.35 1.79 16.11
N LEU A 63 9.73 2.56 17.02
CA LEU A 63 9.33 2.10 18.35
C LEU A 63 8.36 0.89 18.34
N GLY A 64 7.68 0.63 17.21
CA GLY A 64 6.78 -0.50 17.00
C GLY A 64 7.34 -1.67 16.17
N GLY A 65 8.61 -1.60 15.76
CA GLY A 65 9.21 -2.56 14.83
C GLY A 65 9.38 -2.00 13.41
N ASP A 66 9.70 -2.88 12.46
CA ASP A 66 9.87 -2.55 11.05
C ASP A 66 8.55 -2.77 10.29
N PRO A 67 7.88 -1.70 9.80
CA PRO A 67 6.63 -1.83 9.05
C PRO A 67 6.73 -2.70 7.81
N ALA A 68 7.89 -2.73 7.15
CA ALA A 68 8.08 -3.55 5.95
C ALA A 68 8.08 -5.05 6.25
N LYS A 69 8.33 -5.44 7.51
CA LYS A 69 8.34 -6.82 7.99
C LYS A 69 7.13 -7.15 8.87
N SER A 70 6.13 -6.25 8.90
CA SER A 70 4.95 -6.41 9.73
C SER A 70 3.83 -7.06 8.92
N ASP A 71 3.49 -8.30 9.27
CA ASP A 71 2.33 -9.00 8.71
C ASP A 71 1.06 -8.15 8.86
N TYR A 72 0.92 -7.44 9.99
CA TYR A 72 -0.21 -6.54 10.23
C TYR A 72 -0.32 -5.42 9.20
N VAL A 73 0.79 -4.76 8.84
CA VAL A 73 0.79 -3.68 7.84
C VAL A 73 0.44 -4.23 6.46
N GLN A 74 0.97 -5.41 6.13
CA GLN A 74 0.72 -6.07 4.86
C GLN A 74 -0.74 -6.53 4.73
N ASP A 75 -1.28 -7.20 5.74
CA ASP A 75 -2.70 -7.60 5.80
C ASP A 75 -3.63 -6.38 5.68
N LYS A 76 -3.28 -5.27 6.34
CA LYS A 76 -4.05 -4.03 6.24
C LYS A 76 -3.98 -3.40 4.85
N ALA A 77 -2.84 -3.47 4.16
CA ALA A 77 -2.74 -3.01 2.78
C ALA A 77 -3.70 -3.79 1.86
N TYR A 78 -3.84 -5.11 2.05
CA TYR A 78 -4.80 -5.92 1.28
C TYR A 78 -6.25 -5.60 1.63
N GLN A 79 -6.56 -5.42 2.92
CA GLN A 79 -7.90 -5.02 3.35
C GLN A 79 -8.30 -3.69 2.71
N LEU A 80 -7.43 -2.68 2.78
CA LEU A 80 -7.66 -1.36 2.17
C LEU A 80 -7.83 -1.44 0.66
N LEU A 81 -7.09 -2.33 -0.02
CA LEU A 81 -7.28 -2.58 -1.44
C LEU A 81 -8.69 -3.10 -1.74
N GLN A 82 -9.18 -4.07 -0.97
CA GLN A 82 -10.53 -4.61 -1.15
C GLN A 82 -11.59 -3.53 -0.93
N GLU A 83 -11.50 -2.78 0.16
CA GLU A 83 -12.43 -1.68 0.48
C GLU A 83 -12.42 -0.61 -0.64
N TRP A 84 -11.24 -0.28 -1.15
CA TRP A 84 -11.09 0.68 -2.25
C TRP A 84 -11.73 0.16 -3.55
N LEU A 85 -11.57 -1.12 -3.90
CA LEU A 85 -12.19 -1.74 -5.08
C LEU A 85 -13.72 -1.80 -4.97
N GLU A 86 -14.23 -2.17 -3.79
CA GLU A 86 -15.68 -2.19 -3.51
C GLU A 86 -16.30 -0.81 -3.63
N SER A 87 -15.61 0.22 -3.13
CA SER A 87 -16.08 1.61 -3.21
C SER A 87 -16.25 2.11 -4.65
N ARG A 88 -15.51 1.54 -5.61
CA ARG A 88 -15.57 1.89 -7.04
C ARG A 88 -16.55 1.05 -7.85
N THR A 89 -16.92 -0.12 -7.33
CA THR A 89 -17.93 -0.98 -7.98
C THR A 89 -19.34 -0.54 -7.61
N ASN A 90 -19.49 0.07 -6.44
CA ASN A 90 -20.77 0.56 -5.91
C ASN A 90 -21.00 2.07 -6.13
N ALA A 91 -20.05 2.78 -6.77
CA ALA A 91 -20.14 4.21 -7.11
C ALA A 91 -20.48 4.41 -8.59
#